data_AF-A0A969I3K4-F1
#
_entry.id   AF-A0A969I3K4-F1
#
_cell.length_a   1.000
_cell.length_b   1.000
_cell.length_c   1.000
_cell.angle_alpha   90.00
_cell.angle_beta   90.00
_cell.angle_gamma   90.00
#
_symmetry.space_group_name_H-M   'P 1'
#
loop_
_entity.id
_entity.type
_entity.pdbx_description
1 polymer ?
#
loop_
_entity_poly.entity_id
_entity_poly.type
_entity_poly.pdbx_seq_one_letter_code
_entity_poly.pdbx_strand_id
1 'polypeptide(L)'
;MTIAVDDVEAINPATGEPYFFYHVTLGGGGGDGTVDEPLGSLAAALSRVSSDGNEIIYVDAGSNPGLGAFTLPSNVQLLSKGPIQLLNVRSQHSSRSGLVQLPGSGTGVFPTVAAAVGAGNGVVTLNSNSTLSGFNIQVLDGSTTGDGIRGILGRNVSNVTISNNTVSNAIGEGIYLNDVTGTVNIAGNTVNNTRNNANANFNELNGAILVNNSVGDLDLTITNNTVLTDFAIDAVYNVDGIEVSLCRTGFAAIYPGCTSTAAATVNIANNTVINSGPVVVGEADGIDINLNTNSQMTITIANNNVQAMPDKGISFGSEGSGRLIAGTITNNAISNTFGEGINVGVEGSSRFDLLTISGNQITNVRDNRGIDIQLANSAVVNLVLTNNTISNPFDDGVRLEVEDDASLFATVLNNTVTNSQDDDGFDVATNSSGRLCLRFEGNSATGSNDEDFEFDNDGSTFEIFGITTAIGNNAALQTALTSLGNTGAIFNNQTDPIAVATANCTFP
;
A
#
# COMPACT_ATOMS: atom_id res chain seq x y z
N MET A 1 -50.79 0.36 -25.23
CA MET A 1 -50.61 0.98 -23.92
C MET A 1 -49.14 1.37 -23.84
N THR A 2 -48.82 2.59 -24.26
CA THR A 2 -47.48 3.13 -24.18
C THR A 2 -47.29 3.53 -22.72
N ILE A 3 -46.52 2.77 -21.95
CA ILE A 3 -46.11 3.21 -20.63
C ILE A 3 -45.24 4.44 -20.88
N ALA A 4 -45.74 5.62 -20.50
CA ALA A 4 -44.90 6.79 -20.39
C ALA A 4 -43.76 6.38 -19.46
N VAL A 5 -42.53 6.45 -19.94
CA VAL A 5 -41.38 6.36 -19.05
C VAL A 5 -41.47 7.67 -18.26
N ASP A 6 -42.11 7.64 -17.10
CA ASP A 6 -42.10 8.77 -16.17
C ASP A 6 -40.63 9.12 -15.94
N ASP A 7 -40.32 10.41 -15.99
CA ASP A 7 -39.01 10.95 -15.62
C ASP A 7 -38.75 10.56 -14.17
N VAL A 8 -38.03 9.45 -13.96
CA VAL A 8 -37.64 9.02 -12.62
C VAL A 8 -36.42 9.83 -12.23
N GLU A 9 -36.60 10.74 -11.29
CA GLU A 9 -35.50 11.49 -10.68
C GLU A 9 -34.48 10.52 -10.07
N ALA A 10 -33.20 10.76 -10.35
CA ALA A 10 -32.11 10.06 -9.69
C ALA A 10 -31.97 10.64 -8.27
N ILE A 11 -32.43 9.90 -7.25
CA ILE A 11 -32.35 10.33 -5.86
C ILE A 11 -31.02 9.89 -5.25
N ASN A 12 -30.32 10.82 -4.61
CA ASN A 12 -29.12 10.54 -3.84
C ASN A 12 -29.48 9.71 -2.60
N PRO A 13 -28.96 8.48 -2.45
CA PRO A 13 -29.26 7.65 -1.28
C PRO A 13 -28.81 8.26 0.05
N ALA A 14 -27.77 9.12 0.04
CA ALA A 14 -27.18 9.68 1.25
C ALA A 14 -28.01 10.83 1.83
N THR A 15 -28.52 11.72 0.99
CA THR A 15 -29.30 12.90 1.40
C THR A 15 -30.81 12.65 1.32
N GLY A 16 -31.22 11.76 0.42
CA GLY A 16 -32.61 11.54 0.06
C GLY A 16 -33.20 12.55 -0.91
N GLU A 17 -32.40 13.50 -1.41
CA GLU A 17 -32.77 14.54 -2.37
C GLU A 17 -32.33 14.18 -3.81
N PRO A 18 -32.91 14.78 -4.86
CA PRO A 18 -32.48 14.56 -6.24
C PRO A 18 -31.03 15.00 -6.48
N TYR A 19 -30.30 14.25 -7.31
CA TYR A 19 -29.02 14.71 -7.85
C TYR A 19 -29.22 15.89 -8.80
N PHE A 20 -28.29 16.84 -8.77
CA PHE A 20 -28.23 17.96 -9.71
C PHE A 20 -26.96 17.87 -10.58
N PHE A 21 -27.12 17.90 -11.90
CA PHE A 21 -26.01 17.78 -12.85
C PHE A 21 -25.66 19.12 -13.49
N TYR A 22 -24.37 19.45 -13.47
CA TYR A 22 -23.78 20.48 -14.34
C TYR A 22 -23.00 19.81 -15.45
N HIS A 23 -23.59 19.76 -16.65
CA HIS A 23 -22.93 19.26 -17.84
C HIS A 23 -21.92 20.28 -18.36
N VAL A 24 -20.72 19.79 -18.67
CA VAL A 24 -19.63 20.61 -19.21
C VAL A 24 -19.13 19.98 -20.50
N THR A 25 -18.98 20.78 -21.55
CA THR A 25 -18.27 20.40 -22.78
C THR A 25 -17.12 21.38 -22.96
N LEU A 26 -15.90 20.93 -22.68
CA LEU A 26 -14.74 21.83 -22.63
C LEU A 26 -14.47 22.49 -23.99
N GLY A 27 -14.30 23.82 -23.97
CA GLY A 27 -14.11 24.65 -25.15
C GLY A 27 -15.39 24.90 -25.97
N GLY A 28 -16.55 24.48 -25.47
CA GLY A 28 -17.88 24.87 -25.97
C GLY A 28 -18.29 26.29 -25.55
N GLY A 29 -19.52 26.68 -25.91
CA GLY A 29 -20.12 27.97 -25.57
C GLY A 29 -20.58 28.07 -24.10
N GLY A 30 -20.92 29.28 -23.64
CA GLY A 30 -21.32 29.57 -22.25
C GLY A 30 -22.77 29.21 -21.91
N GLY A 31 -23.14 27.94 -22.01
CA GLY A 31 -24.49 27.43 -21.73
C GLY A 31 -24.93 27.54 -20.26
N ASP A 32 -26.05 26.89 -19.93
CA ASP A 32 -26.64 26.87 -18.58
C ASP A 32 -26.32 25.61 -17.76
N GLY A 33 -25.58 24.66 -18.33
CA GLY A 33 -25.17 23.43 -17.64
C GLY A 33 -26.18 22.29 -17.76
N THR A 34 -27.26 22.48 -18.51
CA THR A 34 -28.14 21.38 -18.93
C THR A 34 -27.44 20.50 -19.98
N VAL A 35 -28.03 19.33 -20.27
CA VAL A 35 -27.54 18.44 -21.33
C VAL A 35 -27.53 19.12 -22.70
N ASP A 36 -28.57 19.90 -22.99
CA ASP A 36 -28.75 20.56 -24.29
C ASP A 36 -27.89 21.82 -24.43
N GLU A 37 -27.66 22.55 -23.32
CA GLU A 37 -26.84 23.76 -23.28
C GLU A 37 -25.71 23.62 -22.23
N PRO A 38 -24.72 22.75 -22.47
CA PRO A 38 -23.65 22.49 -21.51
C PRO A 38 -22.75 23.72 -21.31
N LEU A 39 -22.11 23.81 -20.15
CA LEU A 39 -21.12 24.85 -19.86
C LEU A 39 -19.85 24.62 -20.69
N GLY A 40 -19.24 25.71 -21.16
CA GLY A 40 -18.00 25.66 -21.96
C GLY A 40 -16.72 25.45 -21.16
N SER A 41 -16.75 25.54 -19.82
CA SER A 41 -15.56 25.42 -18.97
C SER A 41 -15.86 24.83 -17.59
N LEU A 42 -14.87 24.15 -17.01
CA LEU A 42 -14.95 23.62 -15.65
C LEU A 42 -15.10 24.74 -14.61
N ALA A 43 -14.39 25.86 -14.78
CA ALA A 43 -14.48 26.99 -13.86
C ALA A 43 -15.91 27.58 -13.77
N ALA A 44 -16.66 27.58 -14.88
CA ALA A 44 -18.05 28.02 -14.88
C ALA A 44 -19.00 27.04 -14.16
N ALA A 45 -18.65 25.75 -14.09
CA ALA A 45 -19.41 24.76 -13.32
C ALA A 45 -19.06 24.83 -11.83
N LEU A 46 -17.77 24.94 -11.50
CA LEU A 46 -17.28 25.07 -10.13
C LEU A 46 -17.81 26.32 -9.42
N SER A 47 -18.16 27.39 -10.15
CA SER A 47 -18.76 28.59 -9.56
C SER A 47 -20.27 28.47 -9.28
N ARG A 48 -20.92 27.37 -9.70
CA ARG A 48 -22.36 27.17 -9.54
C ARG A 48 -22.74 26.13 -8.50
N VAL A 49 -21.83 25.21 -8.14
CA VAL A 49 -22.11 24.17 -7.14
C VAL A 49 -22.42 24.81 -5.78
N SER A 50 -23.46 24.30 -5.10
CA SER A 50 -23.83 24.75 -3.76
C SER A 50 -23.18 23.94 -2.64
N SER A 51 -22.51 22.83 -2.98
CA SER A 51 -21.82 21.91 -2.06
C SER A 51 -22.78 21.28 -1.02
N ASP A 52 -24.02 20.99 -1.42
CA ASP A 52 -25.05 20.41 -0.56
C ASP A 52 -25.00 18.87 -0.50
N GLY A 53 -24.16 18.25 -1.33
CA GLY A 53 -23.99 16.79 -1.41
C GLY A 53 -24.73 16.13 -2.55
N ASN A 54 -25.47 16.89 -3.35
CA ASN A 54 -26.25 16.39 -4.48
C ASN A 54 -25.68 16.81 -5.83
N GLU A 55 -24.60 17.59 -5.87
CA GLU A 55 -24.06 18.12 -7.12
C GLU A 55 -23.06 17.20 -7.79
N ILE A 56 -23.27 17.03 -9.10
CA ILE A 56 -22.39 16.29 -10.00
C ILE A 56 -21.97 17.23 -11.13
N ILE A 57 -20.68 17.47 -11.27
CA ILE A 57 -20.12 18.10 -12.48
C ILE A 57 -19.74 16.96 -13.43
N TYR A 58 -20.38 16.91 -14.60
CA TYR A 58 -20.19 15.82 -15.57
C TYR A 58 -19.55 16.35 -16.87
N VAL A 59 -18.29 15.99 -17.07
CA VAL A 59 -17.39 16.65 -18.03
C VAL A 59 -17.16 15.80 -19.28
N ASP A 60 -17.50 16.38 -20.42
CA ASP A 60 -17.06 15.96 -21.75
C ASP A 60 -15.76 16.67 -22.12
N ALA A 61 -14.80 15.93 -22.68
CA ALA A 61 -13.51 16.46 -23.05
C ALA A 61 -13.60 17.54 -24.15
N GLY A 62 -14.63 17.52 -25.02
CA GLY A 62 -14.80 18.55 -26.05
C GLY A 62 -13.53 18.82 -26.87
N SER A 63 -13.15 20.09 -27.03
CA SER A 63 -11.88 20.48 -27.63
C SER A 63 -10.72 20.54 -26.63
N ASN A 64 -11.02 20.47 -25.32
CA ASN A 64 -10.07 20.48 -24.21
C ASN A 64 -8.96 21.54 -24.36
N PRO A 65 -9.28 22.84 -24.24
CA PRO A 65 -8.28 23.92 -24.42
C PRO A 65 -7.19 23.95 -23.34
N GLY A 66 -7.14 22.94 -22.45
CA GLY A 66 -6.31 22.87 -21.26
C GLY A 66 -7.07 23.37 -20.02
N LEU A 67 -7.17 22.52 -19.00
CA LEU A 67 -7.63 22.93 -17.67
C LEU A 67 -6.42 23.27 -16.80
N GLY A 68 -6.45 24.43 -16.15
CA GLY A 68 -5.47 24.78 -15.11
C GLY A 68 -5.75 24.06 -13.79
N ALA A 69 -4.91 24.32 -12.78
CA ALA A 69 -5.10 23.77 -11.43
C ALA A 69 -6.39 24.30 -10.79
N PHE A 70 -7.02 23.48 -9.93
CA PHE A 70 -8.24 23.86 -9.23
C PHE A 70 -8.42 23.11 -7.90
N THR A 71 -9.34 23.62 -7.09
CA THR A 71 -9.83 22.97 -5.87
C THR A 71 -11.24 22.45 -6.11
N LEU A 72 -11.47 21.16 -5.85
CA LEU A 72 -12.78 20.53 -5.86
C LEU A 72 -13.50 20.85 -4.53
N PRO A 73 -14.67 21.52 -4.54
CA PRO A 73 -15.41 21.81 -3.31
C PRO A 73 -15.85 20.56 -2.56
N SER A 74 -16.13 20.71 -1.27
CA SER A 74 -16.69 19.61 -0.47
C SER A 74 -18.03 19.15 -1.02
N ASN A 75 -18.37 17.88 -0.81
CA ASN A 75 -19.68 17.33 -1.18
C ASN A 75 -19.98 17.36 -2.70
N VAL A 76 -18.97 17.53 -3.55
CA VAL A 76 -19.12 17.57 -5.01
C VAL A 76 -18.47 16.36 -5.67
N GLN A 77 -19.17 15.78 -6.64
CA GLN A 77 -18.61 14.75 -7.51
C GLN A 77 -18.22 15.37 -8.86
N LEU A 78 -16.95 15.26 -9.22
CA LEU A 78 -16.42 15.64 -10.52
C LEU A 78 -16.10 14.38 -11.33
N LEU A 79 -16.94 14.12 -12.33
CA LEU A 79 -16.91 12.91 -13.14
C LEU A 79 -16.68 13.29 -14.60
N SER A 80 -15.80 12.58 -15.30
CA SER A 80 -15.70 12.72 -16.77
C SER A 80 -16.46 11.62 -17.50
N LYS A 81 -16.75 11.85 -18.78
CA LYS A 81 -17.30 10.85 -19.70
C LYS A 81 -16.30 9.78 -20.14
N GLY A 82 -15.00 9.94 -19.83
CA GLY A 82 -13.93 9.05 -20.27
C GLY A 82 -14.16 7.59 -19.89
N PRO A 83 -14.13 7.24 -18.60
CA PRO A 83 -14.45 5.90 -18.13
C PRO A 83 -15.97 5.69 -18.03
N ILE A 84 -16.40 4.43 -17.86
CA ILE A 84 -17.79 4.12 -17.49
C ILE A 84 -18.02 4.68 -16.09
N GLN A 85 -19.03 5.54 -15.95
CA GLN A 85 -19.41 6.16 -14.68
C GLN A 85 -20.65 5.47 -14.14
N LEU A 86 -20.55 4.92 -12.92
CA LEU A 86 -21.68 4.30 -12.21
C LEU A 86 -22.06 5.20 -11.04
N LEU A 87 -23.33 5.61 -11.00
CA LEU A 87 -23.88 6.41 -9.92
C LEU A 87 -24.80 5.54 -9.06
N ASN A 88 -24.62 5.58 -7.74
CA ASN A 88 -25.54 4.95 -6.81
C ASN A 88 -26.79 5.81 -6.67
N VAL A 89 -27.95 5.31 -7.09
CA VAL A 89 -29.23 6.02 -7.05
C VAL A 89 -30.24 5.22 -6.25
N ARG A 90 -31.08 5.93 -5.50
CA ARG A 90 -32.29 5.38 -4.89
C ARG A 90 -33.47 5.68 -5.81
N SER A 91 -34.34 4.71 -6.04
CA SER A 91 -35.59 4.98 -6.77
C SER A 91 -36.54 5.79 -5.87
N GLN A 92 -37.23 6.79 -6.42
CA GLN A 92 -38.24 7.57 -5.70
C GLN A 92 -39.34 6.69 -5.04
N HIS A 93 -39.61 5.51 -5.61
CA HIS A 93 -40.66 4.59 -5.16
C HIS A 93 -40.14 3.38 -4.39
N SER A 94 -38.82 3.29 -4.13
CA SER A 94 -38.22 2.15 -3.44
C SER A 94 -37.08 2.60 -2.52
N SER A 95 -37.03 2.04 -1.31
CA SER A 95 -35.90 2.25 -0.41
C SER A 95 -34.62 1.54 -0.86
N ARG A 96 -34.66 0.81 -1.99
CA ARG A 96 -33.49 0.12 -2.55
C ARG A 96 -32.67 1.08 -3.41
N SER A 97 -31.38 1.13 -3.13
CA SER A 97 -30.38 1.79 -3.97
C SER A 97 -29.80 0.81 -4.98
N GLY A 98 -29.29 1.31 -6.09
CA GLY A 98 -28.62 0.52 -7.13
C GLY A 98 -27.70 1.39 -7.99
N LEU A 99 -26.76 0.74 -8.67
CA LEU A 99 -25.84 1.42 -9.58
C LEU A 99 -26.50 1.62 -10.95
N VAL A 100 -26.46 2.84 -11.46
CA VAL A 100 -26.91 3.21 -12.80
C VAL A 100 -25.74 3.83 -13.56
N GLN A 101 -25.51 3.37 -14.79
CA GLN A 101 -24.51 3.97 -15.67
C GLN A 101 -24.97 5.36 -16.13
N LEU A 102 -24.12 6.38 -15.98
CA LEU A 102 -24.41 7.70 -16.48
C LEU A 102 -24.40 7.71 -18.03
N PRO A 103 -25.42 8.33 -18.67
CA PRO A 103 -25.48 8.40 -20.13
C PRO A 103 -24.22 8.98 -20.75
N GLY A 104 -23.74 8.36 -21.82
CA GLY A 104 -22.57 8.81 -22.57
C GLY A 104 -21.22 8.66 -21.86
N SER A 105 -21.16 7.94 -20.72
CA SER A 105 -19.88 7.54 -20.11
C SER A 105 -19.22 6.38 -20.87
N GLY A 106 -17.91 6.20 -20.69
CA GLY A 106 -17.14 5.15 -21.38
C GLY A 106 -16.67 5.56 -22.77
N THR A 107 -16.47 6.85 -23.04
CA THR A 107 -15.99 7.32 -24.35
C THR A 107 -14.53 6.97 -24.62
N GLY A 108 -13.74 6.68 -23.57
CA GLY A 108 -12.29 6.52 -23.65
C GLY A 108 -11.52 7.83 -23.86
N VAL A 109 -12.20 8.99 -23.88
CA VAL A 109 -11.58 10.31 -24.04
C VAL A 109 -11.65 11.06 -22.71
N PHE A 110 -10.47 11.30 -22.13
CA PHE A 110 -10.32 11.89 -20.81
C PHE A 110 -9.98 13.39 -20.91
N PRO A 111 -10.66 14.29 -20.18
CA PRO A 111 -10.25 15.67 -20.06
C PRO A 111 -8.86 15.79 -19.43
N THR A 112 -8.09 16.80 -19.84
CA THR A 112 -6.72 17.03 -19.37
C THR A 112 -6.65 18.24 -18.47
N VAL A 113 -6.13 18.02 -17.26
CA VAL A 113 -5.77 19.06 -16.30
C VAL A 113 -4.26 19.16 -16.30
N ALA A 114 -3.73 20.28 -16.78
CA ALA A 114 -2.29 20.50 -16.92
C ALA A 114 -1.92 21.84 -16.29
N ALA A 115 -1.12 21.81 -15.23
CA ALA A 115 -0.70 23.02 -14.54
C ALA A 115 0.67 22.88 -13.89
N ALA A 116 1.40 23.99 -13.86
CA ALA A 116 2.53 24.15 -12.96
C ALA A 116 2.01 24.60 -11.60
N VAL A 117 2.42 23.92 -10.53
CA VAL A 117 2.09 24.28 -9.15
C VAL A 117 3.36 24.41 -8.31
N GLY A 118 3.31 25.22 -7.25
CA GLY A 118 4.45 25.36 -6.34
C GLY A 118 4.56 24.19 -5.36
N ALA A 119 5.73 24.06 -4.72
CA ALA A 119 5.98 23.11 -3.64
C ALA A 119 4.84 23.10 -2.61
N GLY A 120 4.50 21.92 -2.10
CA GLY A 120 3.40 21.77 -1.14
C GLY A 120 1.99 21.74 -1.76
N ASN A 121 1.80 21.96 -3.07
CA ASN A 121 0.49 22.05 -3.72
C ASN A 121 0.23 20.89 -4.70
N GLY A 122 -1.04 20.68 -5.04
CA GLY A 122 -1.46 19.74 -6.07
C GLY A 122 -2.11 20.43 -7.27
N VAL A 123 -2.00 19.84 -8.47
CA VAL A 123 -2.75 20.26 -9.67
C VAL A 123 -4.26 20.20 -9.40
N VAL A 124 -4.72 19.16 -8.71
CA VAL A 124 -6.09 19.07 -8.17
C VAL A 124 -6.01 18.99 -6.65
N THR A 125 -6.69 19.91 -5.96
CA THR A 125 -6.86 19.86 -4.50
C THR A 125 -8.26 19.38 -4.15
N LEU A 126 -8.36 18.37 -3.29
CA LEU A 126 -9.62 17.78 -2.82
C LEU A 126 -10.08 18.43 -1.51
N ASN A 127 -11.40 18.45 -1.33
CA ASN A 127 -12.05 18.69 -0.03
C ASN A 127 -12.84 17.45 0.40
N SER A 128 -13.43 17.48 1.59
CA SER A 128 -14.19 16.36 2.16
C SER A 128 -15.42 15.96 1.33
N ASN A 129 -15.78 14.68 1.37
CA ASN A 129 -16.94 14.12 0.67
C ASN A 129 -16.91 14.38 -0.85
N SER A 130 -15.72 14.37 -1.46
CA SER A 130 -15.54 14.65 -2.88
C SER A 130 -15.16 13.40 -3.67
N THR A 131 -15.60 13.38 -4.93
CA THR A 131 -15.24 12.33 -5.89
C THR A 131 -14.55 12.95 -7.09
N LEU A 132 -13.37 12.44 -7.46
CA LEU A 132 -12.66 12.81 -8.68
C LEU A 132 -12.52 11.57 -9.56
N SER A 133 -13.13 11.58 -10.76
CA SER A 133 -13.08 10.43 -11.65
C SER A 133 -12.87 10.75 -13.13
N GLY A 134 -11.90 10.08 -13.74
CA GLY A 134 -11.75 10.06 -15.20
C GLY A 134 -10.96 11.24 -15.80
N PHE A 135 -9.90 11.72 -15.15
CA PHE A 135 -9.09 12.83 -15.66
C PHE A 135 -7.65 12.42 -15.97
N ASN A 136 -7.07 13.05 -16.99
CA ASN A 136 -5.62 13.05 -17.22
C ASN A 136 -5.02 14.27 -16.51
N ILE A 137 -4.29 14.05 -15.44
CA ILE A 137 -3.71 15.09 -14.58
C ILE A 137 -2.20 15.12 -14.82
N GLN A 138 -1.74 16.23 -15.38
CA GLN A 138 -0.35 16.45 -15.78
C GLN A 138 0.24 17.58 -14.95
N VAL A 139 1.23 17.25 -14.13
CA VAL A 139 2.06 18.26 -13.51
C VAL A 139 2.98 18.83 -14.60
N LEU A 140 2.83 20.11 -14.90
CA LEU A 140 3.72 20.79 -15.84
C LEU A 140 4.95 21.26 -15.08
N ASP A 141 6.13 21.01 -15.67
CA ASP A 141 7.39 21.45 -15.12
C ASP A 141 7.47 22.98 -15.11
N GLY A 142 7.24 23.57 -13.94
CA GLY A 142 7.35 25.02 -13.71
C GLY A 142 8.31 25.38 -12.59
N SER A 143 8.85 24.39 -11.87
CA SER A 143 9.79 24.58 -10.78
C SER A 143 10.68 23.35 -10.65
N THR A 144 11.96 23.49 -11.01
CA THR A 144 13.00 22.48 -10.74
C THR A 144 13.51 22.53 -9.30
N THR A 145 12.89 23.38 -8.46
CA THR A 145 13.28 23.63 -7.08
C THR A 145 12.05 23.55 -6.19
N GLY A 146 11.85 22.43 -5.50
CA GLY A 146 10.82 22.29 -4.46
C GLY A 146 10.10 20.95 -4.52
N ASP A 147 9.95 20.36 -3.34
CA ASP A 147 9.34 19.04 -3.15
C ASP A 147 7.82 19.17 -3.00
N GLY A 148 7.11 18.05 -3.15
CA GLY A 148 5.69 18.00 -2.94
C GLY A 148 4.86 18.78 -3.98
N ILE A 149 5.30 18.80 -5.23
CA ILE A 149 4.55 19.24 -6.41
C ILE A 149 3.72 18.04 -6.90
N ARG A 150 2.45 18.02 -6.47
CA ARG A 150 1.60 16.83 -6.53
C ARG A 150 0.64 16.86 -7.72
N GLY A 151 0.21 15.68 -8.15
CA GLY A 151 -0.93 15.57 -9.07
C GLY A 151 -2.25 15.86 -8.35
N ILE A 152 -2.56 15.03 -7.36
CA ILE A 152 -3.76 15.15 -6.53
C ILE A 152 -3.34 15.33 -5.07
N LEU A 153 -3.93 16.32 -4.40
CA LEU A 153 -3.66 16.68 -3.01
C LEU A 153 -4.95 16.64 -2.19
N GLY A 154 -4.95 15.92 -1.07
CA GLY A 154 -5.95 16.05 0.00
C GLY A 154 -5.25 16.22 1.34
N ARG A 155 -5.62 17.25 2.11
CA ARG A 155 -5.11 17.51 3.47
C ARG A 155 -6.24 17.83 4.42
N ASN A 156 -6.29 17.16 5.57
CA ASN A 156 -7.35 17.36 6.56
C ASN A 156 -8.76 17.20 5.95
N VAL A 157 -8.92 16.16 5.12
CA VAL A 157 -10.18 15.86 4.42
C VAL A 157 -10.76 14.54 4.91
N SER A 158 -12.02 14.28 4.58
CA SER A 158 -12.68 13.01 4.88
C SER A 158 -13.47 12.50 3.70
N ASN A 159 -13.71 11.19 3.64
CA ASN A 159 -14.62 10.57 2.67
C ASN A 159 -14.32 10.92 1.20
N VAL A 160 -13.09 10.68 0.73
CA VAL A 160 -12.69 11.04 -0.65
C VAL A 160 -12.61 9.81 -1.56
N THR A 161 -13.06 9.96 -2.80
CA THR A 161 -12.92 8.94 -3.85
C THR A 161 -12.10 9.48 -5.01
N ILE A 162 -11.02 8.79 -5.35
CA ILE A 162 -10.14 9.09 -6.49
C ILE A 162 -10.14 7.87 -7.40
N SER A 163 -10.72 7.98 -8.60
CA SER A 163 -10.84 6.82 -9.48
C SER A 163 -10.57 7.06 -10.95
N ASN A 164 -10.01 6.06 -11.63
CA ASN A 164 -9.84 6.08 -13.09
C ASN A 164 -9.13 7.34 -13.62
N ASN A 165 -8.22 7.92 -12.83
CA ASN A 165 -7.41 9.05 -13.26
C ASN A 165 -6.05 8.56 -13.76
N THR A 166 -5.46 9.29 -14.71
CA THR A 166 -4.04 9.17 -15.04
C THR A 166 -3.32 10.35 -14.45
N VAL A 167 -2.36 10.14 -13.56
CA VAL A 167 -1.53 11.20 -12.95
C VAL A 167 -0.10 11.04 -13.46
N SER A 168 0.50 12.11 -13.98
CA SER A 168 1.84 12.06 -14.57
C SER A 168 2.72 13.24 -14.16
N ASN A 169 4.04 12.98 -14.13
CA ASN A 169 5.13 13.96 -14.00
C ASN A 169 5.20 14.69 -12.65
N ALA A 170 4.55 14.17 -11.61
CA ALA A 170 4.65 14.74 -10.27
C ALA A 170 6.12 14.75 -9.78
N ILE A 171 6.46 15.79 -9.01
CA ILE A 171 7.76 15.93 -8.34
C ILE A 171 7.46 15.88 -6.83
N GLY A 172 7.62 14.72 -6.21
CA GLY A 172 7.02 14.34 -4.92
C GLY A 172 6.06 13.19 -5.14
N GLU A 173 4.78 13.37 -4.82
CA GLU A 173 3.76 12.33 -4.87
C GLU A 173 2.75 12.56 -6.01
N GLY A 174 2.36 11.49 -6.70
CA GLY A 174 1.27 11.56 -7.69
C GLY A 174 -0.06 11.83 -7.00
N ILE A 175 -0.39 11.00 -6.00
CA ILE A 175 -1.56 11.16 -5.14
C ILE A 175 -1.06 11.28 -3.71
N TYR A 176 -1.35 12.40 -3.07
CA TYR A 176 -0.99 12.66 -1.68
C TYR A 176 -2.23 12.92 -0.84
N LEU A 177 -2.42 12.09 0.18
CA LEU A 177 -3.44 12.26 1.21
C LEU A 177 -2.79 12.34 2.58
N ASN A 178 -3.04 13.44 3.28
CA ASN A 178 -2.52 13.62 4.63
C ASN A 178 -3.62 14.01 5.63
N ASP A 179 -3.62 13.33 6.77
CA ASP A 179 -4.59 13.51 7.85
C ASP A 179 -6.02 13.35 7.33
N VAL A 180 -6.25 12.21 6.69
CA VAL A 180 -7.52 11.84 6.08
C VAL A 180 -8.30 10.89 6.97
N THR A 181 -9.61 11.12 7.10
CA THR A 181 -10.49 10.32 7.97
C THR A 181 -11.71 9.79 7.21
N GLY A 182 -12.41 8.83 7.81
CA GLY A 182 -13.57 8.19 7.18
C GLY A 182 -13.15 7.28 6.02
N THR A 183 -14.00 7.17 4.99
CA THR A 183 -13.80 6.21 3.89
C THR A 183 -13.04 6.82 2.72
N VAL A 184 -11.83 6.33 2.45
CA VAL A 184 -10.99 6.75 1.34
C VAL A 184 -10.88 5.62 0.31
N ASN A 185 -11.23 5.91 -0.94
CA ASN A 185 -11.11 4.94 -2.04
C ASN A 185 -10.23 5.48 -3.16
N ILE A 186 -9.11 4.80 -3.43
CA ILE A 186 -8.19 5.10 -4.53
C ILE A 186 -8.22 3.90 -5.48
N ALA A 187 -8.97 4.00 -6.57
CA ALA A 187 -9.27 2.85 -7.41
C ALA A 187 -9.07 3.06 -8.92
N GLY A 188 -8.38 2.13 -9.59
CA GLY A 188 -8.28 2.16 -11.05
C GLY A 188 -7.44 3.32 -11.59
N ASN A 189 -6.61 3.96 -10.78
CA ASN A 189 -5.77 5.07 -11.22
C ASN A 189 -4.48 4.53 -11.85
N THR A 190 -3.93 5.29 -12.79
CA THR A 190 -2.57 5.11 -13.28
C THR A 190 -1.72 6.27 -12.78
N VAL A 191 -0.70 6.01 -11.97
CA VAL A 191 0.26 7.03 -11.54
C VAL A 191 1.58 6.72 -12.21
N ASN A 192 2.08 7.64 -13.03
CA ASN A 192 3.31 7.42 -13.78
C ASN A 192 4.30 8.57 -13.68
N ASN A 193 5.58 8.26 -13.89
CA ASN A 193 6.66 9.24 -13.90
C ASN A 193 6.62 10.19 -12.68
N THR A 194 6.31 9.63 -11.51
CA THR A 194 6.47 10.34 -10.25
C THR A 194 7.95 10.30 -9.91
N ARG A 195 8.52 11.45 -9.62
CA ARG A 195 9.95 11.66 -9.43
C ARG A 195 10.18 12.37 -8.11
N ASN A 196 11.30 12.13 -7.46
CA ASN A 196 11.75 13.00 -6.39
C ASN A 196 12.61 14.14 -6.99
N ASN A 197 12.74 15.24 -6.28
CA ASN A 197 13.56 16.38 -6.68
C ASN A 197 15.03 16.11 -6.31
N ALA A 198 15.93 16.20 -7.29
CA ALA A 198 17.37 15.98 -7.15
C ALA A 198 18.05 16.79 -6.02
N ASN A 199 17.45 17.94 -5.66
CA ASN A 199 17.99 18.86 -4.66
C ASN A 199 17.20 18.85 -3.34
N ALA A 200 16.25 17.92 -3.18
CA ALA A 200 15.55 17.69 -1.93
C ALA A 200 16.54 17.22 -0.87
N ASN A 201 16.67 17.93 0.25
CA ASN A 201 17.13 17.27 1.45
C ASN A 201 16.02 16.29 1.84
N PHE A 202 16.33 14.99 1.86
CA PHE A 202 15.49 13.81 2.11
C PHE A 202 14.54 13.89 3.32
N ASN A 203 13.61 14.83 3.31
CA ASN A 203 12.80 15.16 4.48
C ASN A 203 11.31 14.92 4.22
N GLU A 204 10.93 14.58 2.99
CA GLU A 204 9.55 14.28 2.61
C GLU A 204 9.45 12.80 2.22
N LEU A 205 8.44 12.14 2.77
CA LEU A 205 8.00 10.81 2.36
C LEU A 205 7.51 10.92 0.93
N ASN A 206 7.98 10.05 0.05
CA ASN A 206 7.52 10.08 -1.32
C ASN A 206 6.99 8.70 -1.65
N GLY A 207 5.67 8.59 -1.77
CA GLY A 207 5.04 7.50 -2.48
C GLY A 207 4.43 8.04 -3.77
N ALA A 208 4.40 7.25 -4.84
CA ALA A 208 3.59 7.59 -6.00
C ALA A 208 2.12 7.77 -5.59
N ILE A 209 1.67 6.90 -4.68
CA ILE A 209 0.46 7.07 -3.88
C ILE A 209 0.89 7.07 -2.40
N LEU A 210 0.75 8.20 -1.72
CA LEU A 210 1.05 8.35 -0.31
C LEU A 210 -0.22 8.66 0.48
N VAL A 211 -0.49 7.85 1.51
CA VAL A 211 -1.48 8.15 2.55
C VAL A 211 -0.79 8.20 3.91
N ASN A 212 -0.63 9.40 4.47
CA ASN A 212 -0.09 9.60 5.81
C ASN A 212 -1.17 10.10 6.77
N ASN A 213 -1.44 9.38 7.86
CA ASN A 213 -2.48 9.77 8.80
C ASN A 213 -1.97 9.82 10.25
N SER A 214 -2.18 10.97 10.90
CA SER A 214 -1.83 11.20 12.30
C SER A 214 -3.05 11.46 13.20
N VAL A 215 -4.26 11.34 12.65
CA VAL A 215 -5.51 11.69 13.34
C VAL A 215 -6.66 10.75 13.00
N GLY A 216 -7.54 10.51 13.99
CA GLY A 216 -8.83 9.85 13.79
C GLY A 216 -8.77 8.44 13.19
N ASP A 217 -9.92 8.02 12.66
CA ASP A 217 -10.11 6.70 12.06
C ASP A 217 -10.14 6.80 10.53
N LEU A 218 -9.45 5.89 9.87
CA LEU A 218 -9.36 5.78 8.41
C LEU A 218 -9.81 4.39 7.93
N ASP A 219 -10.71 4.36 6.96
CA ASP A 219 -11.06 3.17 6.18
C ASP A 219 -10.55 3.37 4.75
N LEU A 220 -9.40 2.79 4.43
CA LEU A 220 -8.64 3.03 3.20
C LEU A 220 -8.69 1.81 2.29
N THR A 221 -9.15 2.01 1.06
CA THR A 221 -9.00 1.05 -0.04
C THR A 221 -8.13 1.62 -1.16
N ILE A 222 -7.06 0.92 -1.51
CA ILE A 222 -6.20 1.18 -2.67
C ILE A 222 -6.26 -0.04 -3.58
N THR A 223 -7.00 0.04 -4.69
CA THR A 223 -7.22 -1.15 -5.53
C THR A 223 -7.17 -0.93 -7.03
N ASN A 224 -6.68 -1.93 -7.76
CA ASN A 224 -6.60 -1.90 -9.23
C ASN A 224 -5.83 -0.70 -9.78
N ASN A 225 -4.89 -0.13 -9.01
CA ASN A 225 -4.05 0.96 -9.48
C ASN A 225 -2.83 0.41 -10.20
N THR A 226 -2.34 1.18 -11.17
CA THR A 226 -1.07 0.93 -11.85
C THR A 226 -0.09 2.04 -11.51
N VAL A 227 1.01 1.70 -10.86
CA VAL A 227 2.09 2.62 -10.52
C VAL A 227 3.30 2.30 -11.40
N LEU A 228 3.70 3.27 -12.24
CA LEU A 228 4.81 3.19 -13.20
C LEU A 228 5.78 4.34 -12.95
N THR A 229 6.63 4.20 -11.97
CA THR A 229 7.56 5.23 -11.54
C THR A 229 8.95 4.97 -12.10
N ASP A 230 9.71 6.03 -12.34
CA ASP A 230 11.13 5.92 -12.66
C ASP A 230 11.87 6.25 -11.36
N PHE A 231 12.36 5.22 -10.68
CA PHE A 231 13.07 5.40 -9.41
C PHE A 231 14.56 5.79 -9.62
N ALA A 232 15.01 5.97 -10.86
CA ALA A 232 16.41 5.72 -11.20
C ALA A 232 17.12 6.81 -12.00
N ILE A 233 16.71 8.07 -11.89
CA ILE A 233 17.41 9.13 -12.62
C ILE A 233 18.69 9.63 -11.91
N ASP A 234 18.86 9.37 -10.61
CA ASP A 234 20.04 9.63 -9.79
C ASP A 234 19.99 8.73 -8.54
N ALA A 235 21.12 8.30 -8.00
CA ALA A 235 21.26 7.34 -6.88
C ALA A 235 20.77 7.85 -5.50
N VAL A 236 19.77 8.73 -5.49
CA VAL A 236 19.34 9.61 -4.39
C VAL A 236 17.80 9.64 -4.31
N TYR A 237 17.08 8.75 -5.01
CA TYR A 237 15.62 8.82 -5.11
C TYR A 237 14.91 7.68 -4.38
N ASN A 238 14.25 8.04 -3.28
CA ASN A 238 13.36 7.18 -2.49
C ASN A 238 11.92 7.58 -2.79
N VAL A 239 11.35 7.06 -3.87
CA VAL A 239 9.91 7.15 -4.10
C VAL A 239 9.36 5.75 -3.98
N ASP A 240 8.49 5.46 -3.04
CA ASP A 240 7.82 4.17 -2.96
C ASP A 240 6.71 4.10 -4.01
N GLY A 241 6.29 2.90 -4.38
CA GLY A 241 5.12 2.73 -5.24
C GLY A 241 3.85 3.19 -4.53
N ILE A 242 3.52 2.52 -3.42
CA ILE A 242 2.39 2.82 -2.55
C ILE A 242 2.90 2.90 -1.12
N GLU A 243 2.68 4.01 -0.44
CA GLU A 243 3.06 4.18 0.97
C GLU A 243 1.82 4.47 1.84
N VAL A 244 1.70 3.75 2.95
CA VAL A 244 0.73 4.03 4.01
C VAL A 244 1.42 4.17 5.35
N SER A 245 1.40 5.38 5.89
CA SER A 245 2.09 5.74 7.12
C SER A 245 1.11 6.19 8.20
N LEU A 246 1.19 5.61 9.40
CA LEU A 246 0.46 6.06 10.58
C LEU A 246 1.40 6.62 11.64
N CYS A 247 1.09 7.83 12.10
CA CYS A 247 1.79 8.48 13.21
C CYS A 247 3.31 8.66 13.01
N ARG A 248 3.79 8.69 11.77
CA ARG A 248 5.23 8.68 11.45
C ARG A 248 5.98 9.79 12.19
N THR A 249 7.13 9.43 12.75
CA THR A 249 8.05 10.34 13.45
C THR A 249 9.36 10.50 12.67
N GLY A 250 10.29 11.32 13.15
CA GLY A 250 11.57 11.60 12.46
C GLY A 250 11.58 12.88 11.61
N PHE A 251 10.42 13.45 11.29
CA PHE A 251 10.29 14.65 10.45
C PHE A 251 9.36 15.69 11.09
N ALA A 252 9.66 16.11 12.32
CA ALA A 252 8.75 16.89 13.17
C ALA A 252 8.14 18.16 12.54
N ALA A 253 8.79 18.75 11.52
CA ALA A 253 8.28 19.92 10.80
C ALA A 253 7.08 19.60 9.88
N ILE A 254 6.96 18.36 9.42
CA ILE A 254 5.95 17.90 8.44
C ILE A 254 5.06 16.80 9.05
N TYR A 255 5.67 15.90 9.81
CA TYR A 255 5.03 14.78 10.49
C TYR A 255 5.31 14.88 11.99
N PRO A 256 4.45 15.56 12.76
CA PRO A 256 4.66 15.75 14.21
C PRO A 256 4.44 14.45 15.02
N GLY A 257 4.09 13.34 14.36
CA GLY A 257 3.60 12.13 15.01
C GLY A 257 2.19 12.31 15.59
N CYS A 258 1.73 11.29 16.29
CA CYS A 258 0.40 11.26 16.89
C CYS A 258 0.39 11.76 18.34
N THR A 259 -0.51 12.69 18.64
CA THR A 259 -0.80 13.15 20.02
C THR A 259 -1.87 12.30 20.72
N SER A 260 -2.64 11.54 19.95
CA SER A 260 -3.65 10.57 20.39
C SER A 260 -3.63 9.36 19.45
N THR A 261 -4.34 8.29 19.78
CA THR A 261 -4.41 7.13 18.89
C THR A 261 -5.01 7.49 17.53
N ALA A 262 -4.31 7.12 16.45
CA ALA A 262 -4.85 7.10 15.09
C ALA A 262 -5.03 5.65 14.65
N ALA A 263 -6.20 5.33 14.09
CA ALA A 263 -6.54 3.98 13.69
C ALA A 263 -6.81 3.89 12.18
N ALA A 264 -6.41 2.78 11.55
CA ALA A 264 -6.76 2.53 10.16
C ALA A 264 -7.18 1.07 9.89
N THR A 265 -8.19 0.90 9.05
CA THR A 265 -8.45 -0.34 8.31
C THR A 265 -8.01 -0.12 6.87
N VAL A 266 -7.08 -0.93 6.39
CA VAL A 266 -6.41 -0.70 5.10
C VAL A 266 -6.53 -1.94 4.22
N ASN A 267 -6.92 -1.74 2.96
CA ASN A 267 -6.96 -2.78 1.94
C ASN A 267 -6.21 -2.34 0.68
N ILE A 268 -5.04 -2.94 0.44
CA ILE A 268 -4.20 -2.71 -0.74
C ILE A 268 -4.28 -3.95 -1.63
N ALA A 269 -5.11 -3.91 -2.66
CA ALA A 269 -5.42 -5.11 -3.44
C ALA A 269 -5.41 -4.95 -4.96
N ASN A 270 -4.88 -5.94 -5.66
CA ASN A 270 -4.87 -6.00 -7.13
C ASN A 270 -4.13 -4.82 -7.79
N ASN A 271 -3.14 -4.23 -7.12
CA ASN A 271 -2.33 -3.16 -7.70
C ASN A 271 -1.15 -3.76 -8.49
N THR A 272 -0.70 -3.02 -9.49
CA THR A 272 0.55 -3.29 -10.20
C THR A 272 1.52 -2.16 -9.91
N VAL A 273 2.67 -2.48 -9.31
CA VAL A 273 3.73 -1.53 -8.98
C VAL A 273 5.00 -1.96 -9.71
N ILE A 274 5.48 -1.12 -10.62
CA ILE A 274 6.62 -1.43 -11.47
C ILE A 274 7.58 -0.25 -11.48
N ASN A 275 8.84 -0.52 -11.19
CA ASN A 275 9.91 0.40 -11.55
C ASN A 275 10.12 0.35 -13.06
N SER A 276 9.81 1.45 -13.72
CA SER A 276 9.99 1.63 -15.17
C SER A 276 11.37 2.18 -15.55
N GLY A 277 12.17 2.59 -14.56
CA GLY A 277 13.55 3.04 -14.73
C GLY A 277 14.58 1.90 -14.74
N PRO A 278 15.87 2.21 -14.98
CA PRO A 278 16.96 1.28 -14.71
C PRO A 278 16.88 0.75 -13.28
N VAL A 279 17.01 -0.56 -13.09
CA VAL A 279 17.04 -1.09 -11.73
C VAL A 279 18.45 -0.88 -11.15
N VAL A 280 18.60 0.18 -10.36
CA VAL A 280 19.79 0.50 -9.57
C VAL A 280 19.45 0.30 -8.10
N VAL A 281 20.44 0.01 -7.25
CA VAL A 281 20.25 -0.04 -5.80
C VAL A 281 19.75 1.34 -5.32
N GLY A 282 18.67 1.34 -4.53
CA GLY A 282 18.06 2.52 -3.91
C GLY A 282 17.32 2.12 -2.64
N GLU A 283 16.55 3.04 -2.04
CA GLU A 283 15.77 2.79 -0.81
C GLU A 283 14.25 2.87 -1.07
N ALA A 284 13.84 2.65 -2.33
CA ALA A 284 12.44 2.75 -2.74
C ALA A 284 11.79 1.37 -2.80
N ASP A 285 10.67 1.25 -2.10
CA ASP A 285 9.90 0.02 -1.96
C ASP A 285 8.71 -0.02 -2.92
N GLY A 286 8.23 -1.22 -3.21
CA GLY A 286 6.99 -1.37 -3.97
C GLY A 286 5.76 -0.92 -3.17
N ILE A 287 5.62 -1.49 -1.99
CA ILE A 287 4.57 -1.14 -1.03
C ILE A 287 5.23 -0.96 0.34
N ASP A 288 5.16 0.23 0.92
CA ASP A 288 5.73 0.54 2.22
C ASP A 288 4.63 0.86 3.25
N ILE A 289 4.75 0.26 4.43
CA ILE A 289 3.83 0.42 5.56
C ILE A 289 4.60 0.80 6.80
N ASN A 290 4.26 1.94 7.39
CA ASN A 290 4.89 2.41 8.63
C ASN A 290 3.88 2.59 9.75
N LEU A 291 4.15 1.94 10.89
CA LEU A 291 3.41 2.13 12.15
C LEU A 291 4.31 2.74 13.20
N ASN A 292 3.88 3.84 13.80
CA ASN A 292 4.64 4.52 14.85
C ASN A 292 3.85 4.61 16.17
N THR A 293 4.42 5.30 17.15
CA THR A 293 3.77 5.54 18.47
C THR A 293 2.35 6.06 18.33
N ASN A 294 1.43 5.46 19.10
CA ASN A 294 -0.02 5.73 19.07
C ASN A 294 -0.74 5.32 17.77
N SER A 295 -0.16 4.47 16.91
CA SER A 295 -0.87 3.94 15.74
C SER A 295 -1.54 2.59 16.02
N GLN A 296 -2.71 2.35 15.41
CA GLN A 296 -3.38 1.06 15.37
C GLN A 296 -3.82 0.73 13.94
N MET A 297 -3.54 -0.48 13.45
CA MET A 297 -3.89 -0.86 12.09
C MET A 297 -4.48 -2.26 12.00
N THR A 298 -5.46 -2.42 11.11
CA THR A 298 -5.81 -3.70 10.46
C THR A 298 -5.53 -3.55 8.98
N ILE A 299 -4.75 -4.45 8.39
CA ILE A 299 -4.34 -4.32 6.98
C ILE A 299 -4.41 -5.63 6.20
N THR A 300 -4.83 -5.54 4.94
CA THR A 300 -4.69 -6.59 3.94
C THR A 300 -3.92 -6.06 2.73
N ILE A 301 -2.86 -6.75 2.35
CA ILE A 301 -2.07 -6.53 1.13
C ILE A 301 -2.19 -7.78 0.27
N ALA A 302 -3.06 -7.76 -0.74
CA ALA A 302 -3.44 -8.96 -1.46
C ALA A 302 -3.43 -8.86 -2.98
N ASN A 303 -2.94 -9.92 -3.65
CA ASN A 303 -2.98 -10.03 -5.12
C ASN A 303 -2.28 -8.88 -5.86
N ASN A 304 -1.27 -8.27 -5.25
CA ASN A 304 -0.49 -7.23 -5.93
C ASN A 304 0.63 -7.85 -6.76
N ASN A 305 1.00 -7.16 -7.84
CA ASN A 305 2.12 -7.50 -8.69
C ASN A 305 3.20 -6.41 -8.54
N VAL A 306 4.30 -6.73 -7.86
CA VAL A 306 5.40 -5.81 -7.56
C VAL A 306 6.65 -6.27 -8.30
N GLN A 307 7.22 -5.41 -9.13
CA GLN A 307 8.33 -5.80 -10.01
C GLN A 307 9.42 -4.76 -10.12
N ALA A 308 10.68 -5.23 -10.13
CA ALA A 308 11.85 -4.42 -10.42
C ALA A 308 12.15 -3.33 -9.36
N MET A 309 11.82 -3.58 -8.08
CA MET A 309 12.06 -2.58 -7.03
C MET A 309 13.55 -2.40 -6.76
N PRO A 310 14.02 -1.15 -6.57
CA PRO A 310 15.41 -0.84 -6.26
C PRO A 310 15.79 -1.17 -4.81
N ASP A 311 14.82 -1.28 -3.92
CA ASP A 311 14.94 -1.84 -2.58
C ASP A 311 13.97 -3.04 -2.45
N LYS A 312 12.95 -2.94 -1.60
CA LYS A 312 12.11 -4.08 -1.20
C LYS A 312 10.85 -4.18 -2.04
N GLY A 313 10.31 -5.39 -2.14
CA GLY A 313 9.00 -5.61 -2.75
C GLY A 313 7.89 -5.03 -1.87
N ILE A 314 7.81 -5.52 -0.64
CA ILE A 314 6.88 -5.02 0.39
C ILE A 314 7.67 -4.82 1.68
N SER A 315 7.57 -3.62 2.26
CA SER A 315 8.14 -3.29 3.56
C SER A 315 7.02 -3.06 4.58
N PHE A 316 7.24 -3.52 5.81
CA PHE A 316 6.36 -3.27 6.93
C PHE A 316 7.19 -2.97 8.18
N GLY A 317 7.38 -1.67 8.44
CA GLY A 317 8.03 -1.16 9.64
C GLY A 317 7.05 -0.84 10.77
N SER A 318 7.44 -1.17 12.01
CA SER A 318 6.78 -0.65 13.21
C SER A 318 7.76 -0.23 14.28
N GLU A 319 7.67 1.04 14.70
CA GLU A 319 8.55 1.64 15.71
C GLU A 319 7.77 2.18 16.91
N GLY A 320 8.47 2.30 18.04
CA GLY A 320 7.95 2.91 19.25
C GLY A 320 6.88 2.06 19.94
N SER A 321 5.60 2.34 19.69
CA SER A 321 4.46 1.61 20.30
C SER A 321 3.32 1.36 19.31
N GLY A 322 3.67 1.22 18.02
CA GLY A 322 2.71 0.86 16.98
C GLY A 322 2.06 -0.50 17.24
N ARG A 323 0.77 -0.62 16.90
CA ARG A 323 0.03 -1.88 17.07
C ARG A 323 -0.64 -2.32 15.77
N LEU A 324 -0.24 -3.48 15.27
CA LEU A 324 -0.99 -4.20 14.24
C LEU A 324 -1.98 -5.15 14.92
N ILE A 325 -3.28 -4.87 14.78
CA ILE A 325 -4.36 -5.71 15.33
C ILE A 325 -4.49 -7.00 14.51
N ALA A 326 -4.45 -6.88 13.19
CA ALA A 326 -4.44 -8.00 12.26
C ALA A 326 -3.86 -7.56 10.92
N GLY A 327 -2.83 -8.26 10.44
CA GLY A 327 -2.23 -8.04 9.13
C GLY A 327 -2.28 -9.29 8.27
N THR A 328 -2.51 -9.11 6.98
CA THR A 328 -2.42 -10.18 5.98
C THR A 328 -1.67 -9.69 4.75
N ILE A 329 -0.58 -10.38 4.39
CA ILE A 329 0.15 -10.20 3.14
C ILE A 329 -0.01 -11.49 2.34
N THR A 330 -0.85 -11.49 1.30
CA THR A 330 -1.22 -12.75 0.64
C THR A 330 -1.33 -12.70 -0.87
N ASN A 331 -0.93 -13.80 -1.52
CA ASN A 331 -1.07 -14.00 -2.96
C ASN A 331 -0.43 -12.88 -3.79
N ASN A 332 0.61 -12.22 -3.28
CA ASN A 332 1.35 -11.22 -4.05
C ASN A 332 2.39 -11.91 -4.93
N ALA A 333 2.63 -11.36 -6.11
CA ALA A 333 3.71 -11.73 -7.01
C ALA A 333 4.79 -10.66 -6.93
N ILE A 334 5.95 -11.00 -6.41
CA ILE A 334 7.08 -10.10 -6.17
C ILE A 334 8.27 -10.61 -6.98
N SER A 335 8.87 -9.75 -7.80
CA SER A 335 10.00 -10.19 -8.62
C SER A 335 11.04 -9.12 -8.89
N ASN A 336 12.28 -9.56 -9.07
CA ASN A 336 13.39 -8.71 -9.50
C ASN A 336 13.65 -7.53 -8.55
N THR A 337 13.47 -7.73 -7.24
CA THR A 337 13.83 -6.75 -6.21
C THR A 337 15.34 -6.79 -5.97
N PHE A 338 15.92 -5.66 -5.56
CA PHE A 338 17.32 -5.63 -5.12
C PHE A 338 17.42 -5.97 -3.63
N GLY A 339 16.68 -5.26 -2.79
CA GLY A 339 16.42 -5.61 -1.40
C GLY A 339 15.42 -6.76 -1.27
N GLU A 340 14.86 -6.94 -0.08
CA GLU A 340 14.06 -8.11 0.26
C GLU A 340 12.78 -8.23 -0.58
N GLY A 341 12.29 -9.46 -0.76
CA GLY A 341 10.96 -9.66 -1.33
C GLY A 341 9.88 -9.09 -0.41
N ILE A 342 9.87 -9.53 0.85
CA ILE A 342 9.04 -8.99 1.93
C ILE A 342 9.93 -8.77 3.14
N ASN A 343 9.93 -7.56 3.69
CA ASN A 343 10.61 -7.24 4.96
C ASN A 343 9.59 -6.81 6.01
N VAL A 344 9.77 -7.29 7.23
CA VAL A 344 8.98 -6.89 8.39
C VAL A 344 9.94 -6.58 9.54
N GLY A 345 10.10 -5.29 9.83
CA GLY A 345 10.88 -4.80 10.96
C GLY A 345 9.97 -4.33 12.09
N VAL A 346 10.12 -4.90 13.29
CA VAL A 346 9.30 -4.52 14.46
C VAL A 346 10.20 -4.21 15.65
N GLU A 347 10.19 -2.94 16.07
CA GLU A 347 11.08 -2.42 17.11
C GLU A 347 10.35 -1.72 18.25
N GLY A 348 11.12 -1.37 19.28
CA GLY A 348 10.65 -0.67 20.48
C GLY A 348 9.71 -1.54 21.32
N SER A 349 8.53 -1.02 21.62
CA SER A 349 7.44 -1.71 22.32
C SER A 349 6.26 -2.02 21.39
N SER A 350 6.54 -2.06 20.08
CA SER A 350 5.53 -2.36 19.06
C SER A 350 4.97 -3.78 19.21
N ARG A 351 3.72 -3.97 18.79
CA ARG A 351 3.02 -5.25 18.96
C ARG A 351 2.19 -5.62 17.74
N PHE A 352 2.45 -6.79 17.17
CA PHE A 352 1.63 -7.39 16.14
C PHE A 352 0.83 -8.54 16.74
N ASP A 353 -0.46 -8.31 16.95
CA ASP A 353 -1.36 -9.31 17.54
C ASP A 353 -1.50 -10.54 16.63
N LEU A 354 -1.55 -10.34 15.32
CA LEU A 354 -1.46 -11.39 14.30
C LEU A 354 -0.98 -10.80 12.98
N LEU A 355 0.10 -11.34 12.44
CA LEU A 355 0.55 -11.12 11.06
C LEU A 355 0.51 -12.46 10.30
N THR A 356 -0.21 -12.49 9.19
CA THR A 356 -0.24 -13.64 8.28
C THR A 356 0.45 -13.29 6.96
N ILE A 357 1.47 -14.05 6.58
CA ILE A 357 2.15 -13.95 5.28
C ILE A 357 1.94 -15.27 4.56
N SER A 358 1.13 -15.28 3.49
CA SER A 358 0.76 -16.55 2.85
C SER A 358 0.52 -16.54 1.36
N GLY A 359 0.91 -17.62 0.68
CA GLY A 359 0.64 -17.77 -0.76
C GLY A 359 1.39 -16.80 -1.65
N ASN A 360 2.42 -16.11 -1.14
CA ASN A 360 3.20 -15.16 -1.95
C ASN A 360 4.19 -15.91 -2.83
N GLN A 361 4.43 -15.37 -4.02
CA GLN A 361 5.43 -15.83 -4.98
C GLN A 361 6.52 -14.79 -5.10
N ILE A 362 7.72 -15.11 -4.61
CA ILE A 362 8.87 -14.20 -4.56
C ILE A 362 9.98 -14.79 -5.43
N THR A 363 10.45 -14.03 -6.41
CA THR A 363 11.39 -14.56 -7.41
C THR A 363 12.51 -13.59 -7.73
N ASN A 364 13.74 -14.09 -7.84
CA ASN A 364 14.91 -13.31 -8.26
C ASN A 364 15.13 -12.06 -7.38
N VAL A 365 15.27 -12.27 -6.07
CA VAL A 365 15.80 -11.22 -5.17
C VAL A 365 17.30 -11.16 -5.39
N ARG A 366 17.84 -9.98 -5.67
CA ARG A 366 19.17 -9.86 -6.31
C ARG A 366 20.34 -9.63 -5.35
N ASP A 367 20.10 -9.07 -4.18
CA ASP A 367 21.16 -8.68 -3.24
C ASP A 367 20.78 -8.95 -1.77
N ASN A 368 19.66 -9.64 -1.54
CA ASN A 368 19.10 -9.84 -0.20
C ASN A 368 18.15 -11.06 -0.16
N ARG A 369 17.32 -11.11 0.87
CA ARG A 369 16.49 -12.25 1.30
C ARG A 369 15.14 -12.30 0.61
N GLY A 370 14.55 -13.49 0.54
CA GLY A 370 13.17 -13.66 0.08
C GLY A 370 12.17 -13.01 1.03
N ILE A 371 12.11 -13.48 2.27
CA ILE A 371 11.29 -12.94 3.35
C ILE A 371 12.17 -12.72 4.58
N ASP A 372 12.13 -11.53 5.14
CA ASP A 372 12.89 -11.18 6.34
C ASP A 372 11.96 -10.66 7.44
N ILE A 373 12.03 -11.27 8.62
CA ILE A 373 11.28 -10.88 9.81
C ILE A 373 12.28 -10.59 10.92
N GLN A 374 12.44 -9.31 11.25
CA GLN A 374 13.36 -8.85 12.28
C GLN A 374 12.60 -8.19 13.44
N LEU A 375 12.88 -8.65 14.66
CA LEU A 375 12.35 -8.09 15.89
C LEU A 375 13.48 -7.65 16.82
N ALA A 376 13.35 -6.48 17.43
CA ALA A 376 14.30 -5.98 18.42
C ALA A 376 13.63 -5.30 19.61
N ASN A 377 14.43 -4.94 20.61
CA ASN A 377 14.01 -4.31 21.86
C ASN A 377 12.97 -5.13 22.65
N SER A 378 11.72 -4.70 22.73
CA SER A 378 10.63 -5.35 23.48
C SER A 378 9.43 -5.67 22.59
N ALA A 379 9.67 -5.76 21.28
CA ALA A 379 8.65 -6.05 20.28
C ALA A 379 8.01 -7.42 20.51
N VAL A 380 6.71 -7.55 20.19
CA VAL A 380 5.99 -8.81 20.27
C VAL A 380 5.21 -9.08 19.00
N VAL A 381 5.45 -10.21 18.35
CA VAL A 381 4.77 -10.59 17.10
C VAL A 381 4.23 -12.02 17.20
N ASN A 382 2.96 -12.21 16.85
CA ASN A 382 2.41 -13.52 16.49
C ASN A 382 2.38 -13.64 14.95
N LEU A 383 3.13 -14.58 14.41
CA LEU A 383 3.34 -14.76 12.97
C LEU A 383 2.75 -16.08 12.48
N VAL A 384 2.07 -16.02 11.34
CA VAL A 384 1.68 -17.18 10.53
C VAL A 384 2.31 -17.01 9.15
N LEU A 385 3.32 -17.81 8.83
CA LEU A 385 4.05 -17.79 7.56
C LEU A 385 3.79 -19.11 6.81
N THR A 386 2.94 -19.10 5.77
CA THR A 386 2.52 -20.36 5.15
C THR A 386 2.42 -20.35 3.63
N ASN A 387 2.75 -21.47 2.99
CA ASN A 387 2.52 -21.68 1.56
C ASN A 387 3.15 -20.61 0.66
N ASN A 388 4.26 -19.99 1.08
CA ASN A 388 5.01 -19.07 0.23
C ASN A 388 6.00 -19.85 -0.63
N THR A 389 6.22 -19.36 -1.84
CA THR A 389 7.21 -19.90 -2.78
C THR A 389 8.26 -18.83 -3.04
N ILE A 390 9.48 -19.07 -2.60
CA ILE A 390 10.65 -18.20 -2.79
C ILE A 390 11.63 -18.92 -3.72
N SER A 391 12.04 -18.27 -4.81
CA SER A 391 13.01 -18.85 -5.74
C SER A 391 14.09 -17.86 -6.16
N ASN A 392 15.33 -18.32 -6.16
CA ASN A 392 16.52 -17.53 -6.45
C ASN A 392 16.60 -16.25 -5.58
N PRO A 393 16.47 -16.32 -4.24
CA PRO A 393 16.97 -15.24 -3.41
C PRO A 393 18.50 -15.18 -3.56
N PHE A 394 19.08 -14.00 -3.34
CA PHE A 394 20.53 -13.88 -3.33
C PHE A 394 21.06 -14.43 -2.02
N ASP A 395 20.53 -13.92 -0.92
CA ASP A 395 20.81 -14.33 0.46
C ASP A 395 19.80 -15.42 0.90
N ASP A 396 19.33 -15.39 2.15
CA ASP A 396 18.34 -16.33 2.69
C ASP A 396 17.03 -16.38 1.89
N GLY A 397 16.41 -17.55 1.83
CA GLY A 397 15.01 -17.65 1.41
C GLY A 397 14.06 -17.03 2.41
N VAL A 398 14.19 -17.42 3.67
CA VAL A 398 13.40 -16.90 4.79
C VAL A 398 14.33 -16.72 5.99
N ARG A 399 14.37 -15.50 6.54
CA ARG A 399 15.03 -15.20 7.81
C ARG A 399 14.01 -14.84 8.88
N LEU A 400 14.19 -15.42 10.07
CA LEU A 400 13.48 -15.03 11.29
C LEU A 400 14.51 -14.66 12.35
N GLU A 401 14.59 -13.39 12.71
CA GLU A 401 15.58 -12.88 13.66
C GLU A 401 14.90 -12.18 14.85
N VAL A 402 15.32 -12.57 16.07
CA VAL A 402 14.82 -12.01 17.32
C VAL A 402 15.98 -11.57 18.20
N GLU A 403 16.02 -10.28 18.52
CA GLU A 403 17.05 -9.64 19.32
C GLU A 403 16.50 -9.05 20.63
N ASP A 404 17.40 -8.74 21.58
CA ASP A 404 17.11 -8.13 22.88
C ASP A 404 15.97 -8.84 23.66
N ASP A 405 15.03 -8.11 24.25
CA ASP A 405 13.89 -8.66 25.00
C ASP A 405 12.67 -8.96 24.08
N ALA A 406 12.86 -9.03 22.76
CA ALA A 406 11.76 -9.22 21.83
C ALA A 406 11.23 -10.66 21.85
N SER A 407 9.98 -10.85 21.40
CA SER A 407 9.31 -12.14 21.40
C SER A 407 8.57 -12.42 20.10
N LEU A 408 8.96 -13.50 19.43
CA LEU A 408 8.31 -14.02 18.23
C LEU A 408 7.62 -15.36 18.53
N PHE A 409 6.34 -15.44 18.19
CA PHE A 409 5.54 -16.67 18.23
C PHE A 409 5.13 -17.02 16.80
N ALA A 410 5.87 -17.94 16.17
CA ALA A 410 5.78 -18.20 14.75
C ALA A 410 5.24 -19.60 14.43
N THR A 411 4.27 -19.63 13.51
CA THR A 411 3.80 -20.83 12.82
C THR A 411 4.29 -20.76 11.37
N VAL A 412 5.26 -21.60 11.00
CA VAL A 412 5.91 -21.61 9.68
C VAL A 412 5.63 -22.95 8.99
N LEU A 413 4.74 -22.94 8.00
CA LEU A 413 4.18 -24.17 7.42
C LEU A 413 4.21 -24.19 5.90
N ASN A 414 4.68 -25.30 5.32
CA ASN A 414 4.58 -25.57 3.88
C ASN A 414 5.15 -24.47 2.97
N ASN A 415 6.20 -23.78 3.41
CA ASN A 415 6.93 -22.83 2.55
C ASN A 415 7.95 -23.58 1.70
N THR A 416 8.17 -23.09 0.48
CA THR A 416 9.16 -23.65 -0.45
C THR A 416 10.20 -22.59 -0.77
N VAL A 417 11.47 -22.90 -0.52
CA VAL A 417 12.63 -22.10 -0.92
C VAL A 417 13.46 -22.91 -1.92
N THR A 418 13.88 -22.28 -3.01
CA THR A 418 14.77 -22.91 -3.99
C THR A 418 15.88 -21.98 -4.43
N ASN A 419 17.10 -22.51 -4.52
CA ASN A 419 18.28 -21.85 -5.07
C ASN A 419 18.70 -20.55 -4.36
N SER A 420 18.85 -20.54 -3.04
CA SER A 420 19.53 -19.43 -2.35
C SER A 420 21.00 -19.36 -2.81
N GLN A 421 21.45 -18.18 -3.26
CA GLN A 421 22.67 -18.05 -4.06
C GLN A 421 23.93 -17.68 -3.26
N ASP A 422 23.81 -17.24 -2.02
CA ASP A 422 24.94 -16.93 -1.15
C ASP A 422 24.80 -17.68 0.16
N ASP A 423 23.56 -17.79 0.67
CA ASP A 423 23.29 -18.26 2.01
C ASP A 423 22.16 -19.33 2.03
N ASP A 424 21.32 -19.29 3.06
CA ASP A 424 20.47 -20.39 3.46
C ASP A 424 19.11 -20.49 2.78
N GLY A 425 18.53 -21.68 2.87
CA GLY A 425 17.11 -21.87 2.61
C GLY A 425 16.26 -21.14 3.64
N PHE A 426 16.44 -21.52 4.90
CA PHE A 426 15.81 -20.92 6.07
C PHE A 426 16.86 -20.64 7.13
N ASP A 427 16.99 -19.39 7.53
CA ASP A 427 17.78 -18.94 8.68
C ASP A 427 16.82 -18.54 9.82
N VAL A 428 17.06 -19.12 11.00
CA VAL A 428 16.28 -18.82 12.20
C VAL A 428 17.24 -18.52 13.34
N ALA A 429 17.33 -17.23 13.69
CA ALA A 429 18.28 -16.72 14.66
C ALA A 429 17.60 -16.07 15.87
N THR A 430 18.23 -16.28 17.03
CA THR A 430 17.82 -15.67 18.29
C THR A 430 19.05 -15.24 19.10
N ASN A 431 19.04 -13.97 19.51
CA ASN A 431 20.21 -13.32 20.12
C ASN A 431 19.84 -12.70 21.48
N SER A 432 20.85 -12.54 22.34
CA SER A 432 20.71 -11.86 23.64
C SER A 432 19.60 -12.48 24.52
N SER A 433 18.63 -11.70 24.99
CA SER A 433 17.51 -12.16 25.81
C SER A 433 16.28 -12.57 24.98
N GLY A 434 16.45 -12.73 23.66
CA GLY A 434 15.36 -12.89 22.71
C GLY A 434 14.57 -14.16 22.99
N ARG A 435 13.29 -14.15 22.60
CA ARG A 435 12.44 -15.33 22.73
C ARG A 435 11.78 -15.70 21.41
N LEU A 436 12.05 -16.91 20.96
CA LEU A 436 11.40 -17.52 19.81
C LEU A 436 10.68 -18.80 20.20
N CYS A 437 9.37 -18.82 19.97
CA CYS A 437 8.56 -20.02 19.97
C CYS A 437 8.20 -20.35 18.53
N LEU A 438 8.63 -21.51 18.04
CA LEU A 438 8.50 -21.88 16.64
C LEU A 438 7.75 -23.21 16.45
N ARG A 439 6.74 -23.19 15.58
CA ARG A 439 6.16 -24.38 14.97
C ARG A 439 6.60 -24.44 13.51
N PHE A 440 7.42 -25.42 13.15
CA PHE A 440 8.09 -25.50 11.84
C PHE A 440 7.84 -26.86 11.17
N GLU A 441 6.89 -26.93 10.24
CA GLU A 441 6.42 -28.20 9.66
C GLU A 441 6.23 -28.10 8.14
N GLY A 442 6.57 -29.16 7.43
CA GLY A 442 6.30 -29.28 5.99
C GLY A 442 7.05 -28.30 5.08
N ASN A 443 8.06 -27.58 5.58
CA ASN A 443 8.83 -26.64 4.76
C ASN A 443 9.87 -27.38 3.89
N SER A 444 10.15 -26.84 2.72
CA SER A 444 11.13 -27.39 1.78
C SER A 444 12.17 -26.34 1.41
N ALA A 445 13.45 -26.68 1.53
CA ALA A 445 14.56 -25.92 0.98
C ALA A 445 15.42 -26.85 0.12
N THR A 446 15.80 -26.38 -1.08
CA THR A 446 16.66 -27.14 -1.98
C THR A 446 17.54 -26.20 -2.79
N GLY A 447 18.81 -26.58 -2.94
CA GLY A 447 19.75 -25.88 -3.82
C GLY A 447 20.29 -24.58 -3.22
N SER A 448 20.16 -24.40 -1.91
CA SER A 448 20.89 -23.36 -1.17
C SER A 448 22.39 -23.61 -1.23
N ASN A 449 23.18 -22.54 -1.16
CA ASN A 449 24.62 -22.63 -1.32
C ASN A 449 25.36 -23.00 -0.03
N ASP A 450 24.84 -22.62 1.13
CA ASP A 450 25.35 -23.07 2.43
C ASP A 450 24.44 -24.16 3.02
N GLU A 451 23.39 -23.80 3.76
CA GLU A 451 22.45 -24.74 4.35
C GLU A 451 21.01 -24.63 3.81
N ASP A 452 20.27 -25.75 3.89
CA ASP A 452 18.83 -25.69 3.63
C ASP A 452 18.09 -25.16 4.86
N PHE A 453 18.64 -25.40 6.06
CA PHE A 453 18.09 -24.99 7.35
C PHE A 453 19.21 -24.70 8.37
N GLU A 454 19.30 -23.43 8.79
CA GLU A 454 20.17 -22.93 9.86
C GLU A 454 19.34 -22.48 11.07
N PHE A 455 19.81 -22.83 12.26
CA PHE A 455 19.16 -22.54 13.53
C PHE A 455 20.19 -22.06 14.55
N ASP A 456 20.09 -20.79 14.93
CA ASP A 456 21.02 -20.10 15.80
C ASP A 456 20.37 -19.60 17.09
N ASN A 457 20.98 -19.98 18.21
CA ASN A 457 20.62 -19.58 19.56
C ASN A 457 21.87 -19.09 20.33
N ASP A 458 22.09 -17.78 20.35
CA ASP A 458 23.20 -17.16 21.07
C ASP A 458 22.79 -16.74 22.50
N GLY A 459 22.57 -17.72 23.37
CA GLY A 459 22.27 -17.50 24.79
C GLY A 459 20.85 -17.08 25.12
N SER A 460 19.91 -17.27 24.18
CA SER A 460 18.53 -16.80 24.26
C SER A 460 17.52 -17.93 24.57
N THR A 461 16.20 -17.66 24.45
CA THR A 461 15.15 -18.67 24.56
C THR A 461 14.62 -19.10 23.19
N PHE A 462 15.14 -20.20 22.66
CA PHE A 462 14.64 -20.82 21.41
C PHE A 462 13.94 -22.16 21.70
N GLU A 463 12.62 -22.19 21.48
CA GLU A 463 11.73 -23.33 21.71
C GLU A 463 11.05 -23.80 20.41
N ILE A 464 11.14 -25.10 20.08
CA ILE A 464 10.43 -25.70 18.92
C ILE A 464 9.29 -26.62 19.38
N PHE A 465 8.13 -26.49 18.73
CA PHE A 465 6.97 -27.36 18.91
C PHE A 465 7.13 -28.69 18.17
N GLY A 466 6.66 -29.79 18.78
CA GLY A 466 6.63 -31.12 18.17
C GLY A 466 7.88 -31.98 18.40
N ILE A 467 8.97 -31.40 18.90
CA ILE A 467 10.16 -32.16 19.30
C ILE A 467 10.02 -32.70 20.73
N THR A 468 10.65 -33.84 21.02
CA THR A 468 10.51 -34.51 22.33
C THR A 468 11.70 -34.34 23.26
N THR A 469 12.84 -33.88 22.74
CA THR A 469 14.09 -33.67 23.46
C THR A 469 14.80 -32.44 22.90
N ALA A 470 15.59 -31.75 23.73
CA ALA A 470 16.40 -30.64 23.27
C ALA A 470 17.38 -31.08 22.15
N ILE A 471 17.62 -30.19 21.19
CA ILE A 471 18.48 -30.43 20.02
C ILE A 471 19.78 -29.68 20.23
N GLY A 472 20.91 -30.40 20.32
CA GLY A 472 22.23 -29.79 20.54
C GLY A 472 23.27 -30.16 19.47
N ASN A 473 22.84 -30.67 18.31
CA ASN A 473 23.70 -30.91 17.15
C ASN A 473 22.88 -31.09 15.86
N ASN A 474 23.56 -30.98 14.72
CA ASN A 474 22.99 -31.01 13.37
C ASN A 474 22.24 -32.32 13.05
N ALA A 475 22.75 -33.48 13.48
CA ALA A 475 22.10 -34.77 13.21
C ALA A 475 20.76 -34.93 13.95
N ALA A 476 20.70 -34.43 15.20
CA ALA A 476 19.47 -34.38 15.97
C ALA A 476 18.46 -33.40 15.35
N LEU A 477 18.94 -32.24 14.86
CA LEU A 477 18.11 -31.26 14.16
C LEU A 477 17.49 -31.87 12.90
N GLN A 478 18.31 -32.44 12.03
CA GLN A 478 17.85 -33.09 10.80
C GLN A 478 16.80 -34.16 11.08
N THR A 479 17.04 -35.03 12.06
CA THR A 479 16.09 -36.09 12.45
C THR A 479 14.76 -35.49 12.91
N ALA A 480 14.82 -34.48 13.77
CA ALA A 480 13.63 -33.81 14.30
C ALA A 480 12.84 -33.12 13.18
N LEU A 481 13.47 -32.27 12.38
CA LEU A 481 12.78 -31.52 11.32
C LEU A 481 12.23 -32.43 10.22
N THR A 482 12.96 -33.50 9.84
CA THR A 482 12.46 -34.49 8.87
C THR A 482 11.22 -35.21 9.42
N SER A 483 11.17 -35.52 10.72
CA SER A 483 10.00 -36.14 11.35
C SER A 483 8.76 -35.24 11.37
N LEU A 484 8.97 -33.91 11.31
CA LEU A 484 7.94 -32.88 11.16
C LEU A 484 7.60 -32.60 9.68
N GLY A 485 8.11 -33.40 8.75
CA GLY A 485 7.82 -33.32 7.33
C GLY A 485 8.62 -32.27 6.56
N ASN A 486 9.64 -31.65 7.16
CA ASN A 486 10.51 -30.72 6.45
C ASN A 486 11.48 -31.49 5.53
N THR A 487 11.81 -30.92 4.37
CA THR A 487 12.69 -31.54 3.37
C THR A 487 13.84 -30.62 2.97
N GLY A 488 15.06 -31.15 3.09
CA GLY A 488 16.33 -30.53 2.69
C GLY A 488 17.46 -31.54 2.88
N ALA A 489 18.67 -31.18 2.45
CA ALA A 489 19.87 -32.00 2.52
C ALA A 489 20.83 -31.55 3.65
N ILE A 490 20.96 -30.25 3.89
CA ILE A 490 21.97 -29.69 4.80
C ILE A 490 21.27 -28.97 5.96
N PHE A 491 21.65 -29.31 7.19
CA PHE A 491 21.06 -28.80 8.42
C PHE A 491 22.17 -28.36 9.36
N ASN A 492 22.06 -27.15 9.91
CA ASN A 492 23.03 -26.60 10.85
C ASN A 492 22.37 -26.13 12.15
N ASN A 493 23.09 -26.33 13.25
CA ASN A 493 22.73 -25.83 14.57
C ASN A 493 24.03 -25.32 15.19
N GLN A 494 24.31 -24.02 15.10
CA GLN A 494 25.65 -23.51 15.39
C GLN A 494 25.95 -23.40 16.89
N THR A 495 24.93 -23.22 17.72
CA THR A 495 25.10 -22.65 19.07
C THR A 495 24.33 -23.42 20.15
N ASP A 496 23.67 -22.73 21.08
CA ASP A 496 23.09 -23.34 22.27
C ASP A 496 21.95 -24.32 21.94
N PRO A 497 21.67 -25.30 22.82
CA PRO A 497 20.63 -26.27 22.53
C PRO A 497 19.25 -25.64 22.35
N ILE A 498 18.56 -26.03 21.28
CA ILE A 498 17.15 -25.67 21.04
C ILE A 498 16.27 -26.49 21.98
N ALA A 499 15.41 -25.80 22.73
CA ALA A 499 14.57 -26.41 23.75
C ALA A 499 13.24 -26.95 23.20
N VAL A 500 12.63 -27.86 23.97
CA VAL A 500 11.26 -28.33 23.72
C VAL A 500 10.28 -27.23 24.12
N ALA A 501 9.32 -26.91 23.24
CA ALA A 501 8.29 -25.92 23.54
C ALA A 501 7.53 -26.22 24.85
N THR A 502 7.49 -25.20 25.72
CA THR A 502 6.75 -25.22 26.98
C THR A 502 5.31 -24.73 26.79
N ALA A 503 4.51 -24.79 27.86
CA ALA A 503 3.14 -24.23 27.87
C ALA A 503 3.11 -22.71 27.64
N ASN A 504 4.27 -22.03 27.74
CA ASN A 504 4.40 -20.61 27.46
C ASN A 504 4.62 -20.31 25.98
N CYS A 505 4.77 -21.32 25.13
CA CYS A 505 4.72 -21.17 23.67
C CYS A 505 3.29 -21.38 23.20
N THR A 506 2.60 -20.28 22.92
CA THR A 506 1.29 -20.27 22.27
C THR A 506 1.47 -19.92 20.81
N PHE A 507 0.78 -20.64 19.93
CA PHE A 507 0.86 -20.44 18.48
C PHE A 507 -0.49 -19.94 17.95
N PRO A 508 -0.49 -18.92 17.06
CA PRO A 508 -1.69 -18.43 16.39
C PRO A 508 -2.34 -19.45 15.45
#